data_AF-A0A9D4IVD4-F1
#
_entry.id   AF-A0A9D4IVD4-F1
#
_cell.length_a   1.000
_cell.length_b   1.000
_cell.length_c   1.000
_cell.angle_alpha   90.00
_cell.angle_beta   90.00
_cell.angle_gamma   90.00
#
_symmetry.space_group_name_H-M   'P 1'
#
loop_
_entity.id
_entity.type
_entity.pdbx_description
1 polymer ?
#
loop_
_entity_poly.entity_id
_entity_poly.type
_entity_poly.pdbx_seq_one_letter_code
_entity_poly.pdbx_strand_id
1 'polypeptide(L)'
;MDYFLHCKCNLMSLSSLNTPSVDESWVSHLSWEIVGLIFGSQVDSGFTTSPEERKEKQRWQHQDFLGWAEQVQLVTFTLICAYSGLTYIGLEPKLSVETDIQTFLGLETVHKWILPNIWIGPSQKKLIGFGAVYSACMREDLQVQLFYANKNYSLEAELGCCKVATRDVAATTTQSECQNLTKGVGQWHAGVMCSERTAVEAGVSHVLRPCCVGLQGRCELLSYKHCLFLGGIFHQQGPDHCMQVNCLSETCQFMGMQGSKEQPWLPEAPNQWWRLLLSLCLHQGIIHVLVVAVSQWFMIGQIERTAGWLRVAIIYILAGTGALLASATFTPFVCSVGGVGAICGMLAVVLVELLQFWSIVKKPLRELAKLSAAILFLLFLGTFPYLDVIGMISGFVIGALSGVIVLPYITFRKWQTHARVVLVIVSFVLLCAMFFLLGYMFVRVQSFENCAGCKFINCIPYTETMCDPERWQQ
;
A
#
# COMPACT_ATOMS: atom_id res chain seq x y z
N MET A 1 -50.63 6.35 5.47
CA MET A 1 -49.53 6.95 4.66
C MET A 1 -48.33 6.02 4.72
N ASP A 2 -48.49 4.73 4.42
CA ASP A 2 -48.75 4.09 3.11
C ASP A 2 -47.49 4.02 2.25
N TYR A 3 -46.86 2.83 2.25
CA TYR A 3 -46.47 2.01 1.10
C TYR A 3 -45.35 1.03 1.50
N PHE A 4 -45.67 0.01 2.31
CA PHE A 4 -44.87 -1.22 2.44
C PHE A 4 -45.74 -2.36 2.98
N LEU A 5 -46.76 -2.75 2.22
CA LEU A 5 -47.54 -3.96 2.51
C LEU A 5 -48.17 -4.51 1.22
N HIS A 6 -47.44 -5.36 0.52
CA HIS A 6 -48.05 -6.42 -0.28
C HIS A 6 -47.10 -7.61 -0.42
N CYS A 7 -47.17 -8.51 0.56
CA CYS A 7 -46.99 -9.93 0.30
C CYS A 7 -48.12 -10.65 1.06
N LYS A 8 -49.22 -10.93 0.37
CA LYS A 8 -50.33 -11.74 0.87
C LYS A 8 -49.90 -13.20 0.86
N CYS A 9 -49.73 -13.80 2.04
CA CYS A 9 -49.83 -15.25 2.21
C CYS A 9 -51.31 -15.64 2.12
N ASN A 10 -51.71 -16.31 1.03
CA ASN A 10 -52.96 -17.06 1.00
C ASN A 10 -52.70 -18.44 1.62
N LEU A 11 -53.30 -18.68 2.77
CA LEU A 11 -53.50 -20.01 3.33
C LEU A 11 -54.59 -20.71 2.51
N MET A 12 -54.21 -21.76 1.78
CA MET A 12 -55.15 -22.73 1.21
C MET A 12 -54.70 -24.14 1.63
N SER A 13 -55.70 -24.98 1.86
CA SER A 13 -55.71 -26.23 2.64
C SER A 13 -54.63 -27.27 2.32
N LEU A 14 -54.12 -27.89 3.38
CA LEU A 14 -53.39 -29.15 3.40
C LEU A 14 -54.24 -30.31 2.89
N SER A 15 -53.91 -30.85 1.72
CA SER A 15 -53.97 -32.29 1.42
C SER A 15 -53.31 -32.55 0.06
N SER A 16 -52.35 -33.47 0.02
CA SER A 16 -51.58 -33.93 -1.14
C SER A 16 -50.64 -32.92 -1.80
N LEU A 17 -49.37 -32.90 -1.39
CA LEU A 17 -48.22 -32.60 -2.25
C LEU A 17 -46.96 -33.14 -1.56
N ASN A 18 -46.25 -34.01 -2.27
CA ASN A 18 -44.99 -34.62 -1.86
C ASN A 18 -44.00 -33.55 -1.38
N THR A 19 -43.33 -33.84 -0.26
CA THR A 19 -42.18 -33.08 0.22
C THR A 19 -41.10 -32.99 -0.87
N PRO A 20 -40.68 -31.80 -1.33
CA PRO A 20 -39.44 -31.68 -2.06
C PRO A 20 -38.31 -31.82 -1.04
N SER A 21 -37.48 -32.84 -1.22
CA SER A 21 -36.18 -32.96 -0.58
C SER A 21 -35.39 -31.66 -0.78
N VAL A 22 -34.98 -31.03 0.32
CA VAL A 22 -34.08 -29.87 0.28
C VAL A 22 -32.77 -30.32 -0.35
N ASP A 23 -32.52 -29.84 -1.55
CA ASP A 23 -31.42 -30.24 -2.43
C ASP A 23 -30.06 -29.95 -1.77
N GLU A 24 -29.16 -30.92 -1.90
CA GLU A 24 -27.94 -31.11 -1.13
C GLU A 24 -26.71 -30.35 -1.65
N SER A 25 -26.90 -29.43 -2.60
CA SER A 25 -25.81 -28.82 -3.38
C SER A 25 -25.21 -27.54 -2.77
N TRP A 26 -25.95 -26.74 -2.02
CA TRP A 26 -25.50 -25.36 -1.73
C TRP A 26 -24.32 -25.20 -0.77
N VAL A 27 -24.06 -26.17 0.12
CA VAL A 27 -22.95 -26.12 1.10
C VAL A 27 -21.72 -26.93 0.62
N SER A 28 -21.91 -27.86 -0.32
CA SER A 28 -20.83 -28.69 -0.87
C SER A 28 -20.07 -27.99 -2.01
N HIS A 29 -20.70 -27.03 -2.71
CA HIS A 29 -20.04 -26.18 -3.72
C HIS A 29 -18.96 -25.25 -3.12
N LEU A 30 -19.06 -24.90 -1.82
CA LEU A 30 -18.14 -23.98 -1.15
C LEU A 30 -16.69 -24.52 -0.99
N SER A 31 -16.47 -25.83 -1.19
CA SER A 31 -15.14 -26.44 -0.98
C SER A 31 -14.52 -27.13 -2.20
N TRP A 32 -15.29 -27.40 -3.26
CA TRP A 32 -14.75 -28.08 -4.44
C TRP A 32 -14.34 -27.13 -5.57
N GLU A 33 -14.88 -25.92 -5.61
CA GLU A 33 -14.48 -24.93 -6.62
C GLU A 33 -13.10 -24.31 -6.32
N ILE A 34 -12.81 -24.00 -5.04
CA ILE A 34 -11.52 -23.43 -4.59
C ILE A 34 -10.34 -24.39 -4.81
N VAL A 35 -10.56 -25.71 -4.69
CA VAL A 35 -9.54 -26.75 -4.94
C VAL A 35 -9.52 -27.17 -6.42
N GLY A 36 -10.69 -27.18 -7.08
CA GLY A 36 -10.83 -27.55 -8.49
C GLY A 36 -10.22 -26.56 -9.47
N LEU A 37 -10.03 -25.30 -9.09
CA LEU A 37 -9.32 -24.31 -9.90
C LEU A 37 -7.80 -24.48 -9.93
N ILE A 38 -7.23 -25.22 -8.97
CA ILE A 38 -5.82 -25.64 -9.02
C ILE A 38 -5.65 -26.88 -9.91
N PHE A 39 -6.72 -27.67 -10.13
CA PHE A 39 -6.69 -28.94 -10.89
C PHE A 39 -7.83 -29.06 -11.92
N GLY A 40 -8.02 -28.01 -12.72
CA GLY A 40 -8.77 -27.99 -13.98
C GLY A 40 -9.92 -28.99 -14.15
N SER A 41 -11.13 -28.63 -13.74
CA SER A 41 -12.36 -29.23 -14.29
C SER A 41 -13.54 -28.27 -14.19
N GLN A 42 -13.96 -27.73 -15.34
CA GLN A 42 -15.27 -27.09 -15.50
C GLN A 42 -16.27 -28.15 -15.96
N VAL A 43 -17.45 -28.18 -15.33
CA VAL A 43 -18.62 -28.90 -15.85
C VAL A 43 -19.62 -27.83 -16.31
N ASP A 44 -19.78 -27.69 -17.62
CA ASP A 44 -20.84 -26.89 -18.23
C ASP A 44 -22.18 -27.62 -18.09
N SER A 45 -23.15 -26.98 -17.44
CA SER A 45 -24.56 -27.38 -17.54
C SER A 45 -25.31 -26.30 -18.32
N GLY A 46 -25.57 -26.59 -19.60
CA GLY A 46 -26.43 -25.79 -20.46
C GLY A 46 -27.88 -25.80 -19.95
N PHE A 47 -28.36 -24.63 -19.51
CA PHE A 47 -29.78 -24.41 -19.24
C PHE A 47 -30.20 -23.07 -19.85
N THR A 48 -31.21 -23.09 -20.70
CA THR A 48 -31.79 -21.92 -21.35
C THR A 48 -32.54 -21.07 -20.33
N THR A 49 -31.98 -19.95 -19.91
CA THR A 49 -32.56 -19.02 -18.93
C THR A 49 -33.78 -18.27 -19.48
N SER A 50 -34.82 -18.18 -18.66
CA SER A 50 -36.09 -17.48 -18.93
C SER A 50 -35.91 -15.96 -19.10
N PRO A 51 -36.86 -15.24 -19.73
CA PRO A 51 -36.77 -13.77 -19.91
C PRO A 51 -36.76 -12.96 -18.60
N GLU A 52 -37.38 -13.48 -17.54
CA GLU A 52 -37.36 -12.87 -16.21
C GLU A 52 -36.01 -13.08 -15.51
N GLU A 53 -35.44 -14.30 -15.58
CA GLU A 53 -34.06 -14.53 -15.16
C GLU A 53 -33.07 -13.69 -15.96
N ARG A 54 -33.33 -13.41 -17.24
CA ARG A 54 -32.49 -12.55 -18.09
C ARG A 54 -32.53 -11.10 -17.64
N LYS A 55 -33.70 -10.58 -17.25
CA LYS A 55 -33.88 -9.23 -16.67
C LYS A 55 -33.25 -9.12 -15.28
N GLU A 56 -33.36 -10.18 -14.47
CA GLU A 56 -32.72 -10.24 -13.16
C GLU A 56 -31.19 -10.30 -13.31
N LYS A 57 -30.65 -11.17 -14.18
CA LYS A 57 -29.22 -11.20 -14.55
C LYS A 57 -28.73 -9.84 -15.06
N GLN A 58 -29.49 -9.16 -15.93
CA GLN A 58 -29.16 -7.83 -16.43
C GLN A 58 -29.20 -6.74 -15.33
N ARG A 59 -30.07 -6.87 -14.33
CA ARG A 59 -30.13 -5.95 -13.18
C ARG A 59 -28.90 -6.07 -12.28
N TRP A 60 -28.43 -7.30 -12.07
CA TRP A 60 -27.20 -7.60 -11.33
C TRP A 60 -25.92 -7.29 -12.09
N GLN A 61 -26.00 -7.00 -13.40
CA GLN A 61 -24.86 -6.71 -14.28
C GLN A 61 -24.49 -5.21 -14.33
N HIS A 62 -25.29 -4.36 -13.65
CA HIS A 62 -25.13 -2.90 -13.61
C HIS A 62 -24.94 -2.35 -12.18
N GLN A 63 -24.88 -3.20 -11.14
CA GLN A 63 -24.88 -2.81 -9.72
C GLN A 63 -23.94 -3.67 -8.86
N ASP A 64 -22.76 -3.95 -9.40
CA ASP A 64 -21.78 -4.89 -8.86
C ASP A 64 -20.51 -4.11 -8.49
N PHE A 65 -20.36 -3.83 -7.19
CA PHE A 65 -19.18 -3.24 -6.56
C PHE A 65 -17.92 -4.02 -6.92
N LEU A 66 -17.99 -5.36 -6.98
CA LEU A 66 -16.88 -6.20 -7.42
C LEU A 66 -16.39 -5.80 -8.81
N GLY A 67 -17.30 -5.75 -9.79
CA GLY A 67 -16.95 -5.44 -11.17
C GLY A 67 -16.39 -4.03 -11.32
N TRP A 68 -16.96 -3.05 -10.61
CA TRP A 68 -16.43 -1.69 -10.57
C TRP A 68 -15.02 -1.64 -9.96
N ALA A 69 -14.80 -2.32 -8.82
CA ALA A 69 -13.52 -2.33 -8.12
C ALA A 69 -12.42 -2.97 -8.98
N GLU A 70 -12.68 -4.13 -9.59
CA GLU A 70 -11.73 -4.82 -10.47
C GLU A 70 -11.38 -3.97 -11.70
N GLN A 71 -12.37 -3.32 -12.32
CA GLN A 71 -12.13 -2.43 -13.47
C GLN A 71 -11.23 -1.25 -13.07
N VAL A 72 -11.51 -0.59 -11.95
CA VAL A 72 -10.69 0.53 -11.46
C VAL A 72 -9.27 0.06 -11.16
N GLN A 73 -9.12 -1.09 -10.51
CA GLN A 73 -7.80 -1.67 -10.21
C GLN A 73 -7.02 -2.02 -11.48
N LEU A 74 -7.66 -2.63 -12.47
CA LEU A 74 -7.02 -2.98 -13.74
C LEU A 74 -6.60 -1.72 -14.54
N VAL A 75 -7.48 -0.72 -14.61
CA VAL A 75 -7.22 0.53 -15.33
C VAL A 75 -6.08 1.31 -14.66
N THR A 76 -6.14 1.49 -13.34
CA THR A 76 -5.09 2.20 -12.59
C THR A 76 -3.75 1.49 -12.70
N PHE A 77 -3.72 0.16 -12.57
CA PHE A 77 -2.50 -0.62 -12.76
C PHE A 77 -1.93 -0.49 -14.18
N THR A 78 -2.78 -0.57 -15.21
CA THR A 78 -2.37 -0.43 -16.61
C THR A 78 -1.78 0.95 -16.88
N LEU A 79 -2.42 2.02 -16.41
CA LEU A 79 -1.94 3.39 -16.57
C LEU A 79 -0.60 3.62 -15.87
N ILE A 80 -0.43 3.12 -14.65
CA ILE A 80 0.82 3.24 -13.91
C ILE A 80 1.95 2.51 -14.65
N CYS A 81 1.74 1.26 -15.06
CA CYS A 81 2.74 0.49 -15.81
C CYS A 81 3.11 1.18 -17.14
N ALA A 82 2.14 1.74 -17.85
CA ALA A 82 2.39 2.48 -19.10
C ALA A 82 3.26 3.73 -18.88
N TYR A 83 3.06 4.45 -17.77
CA TYR A 83 3.80 5.68 -17.48
C TYR A 83 5.18 5.44 -16.84
N SER A 84 5.28 4.48 -15.90
CA SER A 84 6.50 4.29 -15.11
C SER A 84 7.41 3.17 -15.59
N GLY A 85 6.93 2.29 -16.47
CA GLY A 85 7.61 1.06 -16.84
C GLY A 85 7.68 0.04 -15.70
N LEU A 86 8.34 -1.08 -15.97
CA LEU A 86 8.58 -2.16 -15.02
C LEU A 86 10.00 -2.09 -14.47
N THR A 87 10.18 -2.44 -13.20
CA THR A 87 11.51 -2.55 -12.59
C THR A 87 12.11 -3.95 -12.76
N TYR A 88 13.30 -4.18 -12.22
CA TYR A 88 14.00 -5.45 -12.30
C TYR A 88 13.18 -6.58 -11.66
N ILE A 89 13.07 -7.70 -12.38
CA ILE A 89 12.39 -8.92 -11.92
C ILE A 89 13.46 -9.87 -11.39
N GLY A 90 13.37 -10.23 -10.11
CA GLY A 90 14.31 -11.11 -9.45
C GLY A 90 13.91 -11.39 -8.01
N LEU A 91 14.66 -12.26 -7.34
CA LEU A 91 14.51 -12.52 -5.89
C LEU A 91 15.57 -11.77 -5.08
N GLU A 92 16.70 -11.46 -5.70
CA GLU A 92 17.84 -10.78 -5.08
C GLU A 92 18.07 -9.40 -5.73
N PRO A 93 18.60 -8.42 -4.99
CA PRO A 93 18.98 -7.14 -5.56
C PRO A 93 20.10 -7.25 -6.59
N LYS A 94 19.97 -6.46 -7.66
CA LYS A 94 20.98 -6.37 -8.71
C LYS A 94 21.93 -5.22 -8.41
N LEU A 95 23.23 -5.48 -8.33
CA LEU A 95 24.25 -4.45 -8.29
C LEU A 95 24.45 -3.86 -9.70
N SER A 96 24.28 -2.55 -9.81
CA SER A 96 24.65 -1.78 -10.99
C SER A 96 25.90 -0.98 -10.66
N VAL A 97 26.86 -0.93 -11.58
CA VAL A 97 28.12 -0.20 -11.43
C VAL A 97 28.32 0.69 -12.64
N GLU A 98 28.75 1.93 -12.42
CA GLU A 98 29.07 2.89 -13.47
C GLU A 98 30.44 3.52 -13.16
N THR A 99 31.31 3.56 -14.18
CA THR A 99 32.65 4.14 -14.08
C THR A 99 32.65 5.59 -14.58
N ASP A 100 33.74 6.29 -14.28
CA ASP A 100 34.03 7.63 -14.80
C ASP A 100 32.92 8.63 -14.45
N ILE A 101 32.42 8.52 -13.21
CA ILE A 101 31.47 9.47 -12.67
C ILE A 101 32.21 10.63 -12.02
N GLN A 102 31.87 11.84 -12.47
CA GLN A 102 32.43 13.06 -11.91
C GLN A 102 31.86 13.32 -10.50
N THR A 103 32.73 13.34 -9.50
CA THR A 103 32.44 13.72 -8.10
C THR A 103 33.44 14.76 -7.58
N PHE A 104 33.26 15.23 -6.35
CA PHE A 104 34.23 16.10 -5.69
C PHE A 104 35.60 15.46 -5.50
N LEU A 105 35.70 14.12 -5.51
CA LEU A 105 36.93 13.38 -5.32
C LEU A 105 37.64 13.04 -6.64
N GLY A 106 36.98 13.27 -7.77
CA GLY A 106 37.51 13.07 -9.11
C GLY A 106 36.59 12.15 -9.91
N LEU A 107 37.17 11.39 -10.83
CA LEU A 107 36.47 10.30 -11.50
C LEU A 107 36.40 9.11 -10.56
N GLU A 108 35.18 8.72 -10.21
CA GLU A 108 34.92 7.59 -9.31
C GLU A 108 34.07 6.52 -9.99
N THR A 109 34.21 5.29 -9.50
CA THR A 109 33.32 4.19 -9.83
C THR A 109 32.25 4.13 -8.74
N VAL A 110 31.00 4.36 -9.14
CA VAL A 110 29.85 4.36 -8.24
C VAL A 110 29.03 3.10 -8.43
N HIS A 111 28.37 2.67 -7.36
CA HIS A 111 27.54 1.48 -7.37
C HIS A 111 26.16 1.80 -6.82
N LYS A 112 25.16 1.04 -7.26
CA LYS A 112 23.77 1.17 -6.84
C LYS A 112 23.11 -0.21 -6.77
N TRP A 113 22.42 -0.46 -5.67
CA TRP A 113 21.52 -1.60 -5.54
C TRP A 113 20.16 -1.30 -6.17
N ILE A 114 19.73 -2.18 -7.07
CA ILE A 114 18.39 -2.15 -7.67
C ILE A 114 17.57 -3.24 -6.99
N LEU A 115 16.60 -2.82 -6.17
CA LEU A 115 15.66 -3.71 -5.52
C LEU A 115 14.76 -4.40 -6.56
N PRO A 116 14.54 -5.72 -6.45
CA PRO A 116 13.66 -6.42 -7.35
C PRO A 116 12.19 -6.18 -6.99
N ASN A 117 11.31 -6.38 -7.97
CA ASN A 117 9.88 -6.51 -7.74
C ASN A 117 9.41 -7.90 -8.21
N ILE A 118 9.16 -8.78 -7.23
CA ILE A 118 8.72 -10.16 -7.49
C ILE A 118 7.36 -10.22 -8.20
N TRP A 119 6.55 -9.16 -8.10
CA TRP A 119 5.20 -9.12 -8.64
C TRP A 119 5.14 -8.72 -10.12
N ILE A 120 6.29 -8.43 -10.74
CA ILE A 120 6.40 -7.91 -12.12
C ILE A 120 5.65 -6.58 -12.23
N GLY A 121 6.27 -5.49 -11.78
CA GLY A 121 5.60 -4.20 -11.67
C GLY A 121 6.56 -3.02 -11.60
N PRO A 122 6.02 -1.81 -11.37
CA PRO A 122 6.82 -0.59 -11.21
C PRO A 122 7.68 -0.63 -9.94
N SER A 123 8.60 0.33 -9.82
CA SER A 123 9.38 0.49 -8.58
C SER A 123 8.55 1.10 -7.45
N GLN A 124 8.91 0.81 -6.20
CA GLN A 124 8.22 1.38 -5.02
C GLN A 124 8.19 2.92 -5.04
N LYS A 125 9.28 3.58 -5.45
CA LYS A 125 9.34 5.05 -5.59
C LYS A 125 8.22 5.56 -6.50
N LYS A 126 7.97 4.88 -7.62
CA LYS A 126 6.92 5.26 -8.57
C LYS A 126 5.52 5.01 -8.01
N LEU A 127 5.30 3.91 -7.31
CA LEU A 127 4.02 3.65 -6.62
C LEU A 127 3.70 4.71 -5.56
N ILE A 128 4.69 5.11 -4.74
CA ILE A 128 4.54 6.21 -3.77
C ILE A 128 4.24 7.52 -4.49
N GLY A 129 4.94 7.78 -5.59
CA GLY A 129 4.68 8.93 -6.47
C GLY A 129 3.27 8.96 -7.09
N PHE A 130 2.54 7.84 -7.10
CA PHE A 130 1.14 7.71 -7.55
C PHE A 130 0.12 7.62 -6.41
N GLY A 131 0.54 7.79 -5.15
CA GLY A 131 -0.38 7.81 -4.02
C GLY A 131 -0.45 6.52 -3.21
N ALA A 132 0.52 5.60 -3.37
CA ALA A 132 0.67 4.48 -2.45
C ALA A 132 0.87 4.93 -0.99
N VAL A 133 0.48 4.10 -0.03
CA VAL A 133 0.68 4.40 1.39
C VAL A 133 2.18 4.44 1.69
N TYR A 134 2.60 5.58 2.24
CA TYR A 134 3.96 5.86 2.70
C TYR A 134 3.87 6.88 3.83
N SER A 135 4.30 6.51 5.03
CA SER A 135 3.96 7.27 6.25
C SER A 135 4.53 8.68 6.24
N ALA A 136 5.75 8.87 5.72
CA ALA A 136 6.37 10.20 5.60
C ALA A 136 5.60 11.17 4.67
N CYS A 137 4.73 10.67 3.78
CA CYS A 137 3.85 11.53 2.98
C CYS A 137 2.54 11.93 3.69
N MET A 138 2.16 11.20 4.74
CA MET A 138 0.85 11.29 5.39
C MET A 138 0.88 11.99 6.76
N ARG A 139 2.04 12.08 7.38
CA ARG A 139 2.30 12.71 8.67
C ARG A 139 3.73 13.22 8.74
N GLU A 140 4.01 14.09 9.71
CA GLU A 140 5.39 14.45 10.05
C GLU A 140 6.08 13.24 10.66
N ASP A 141 7.29 12.95 10.20
CA ASP A 141 8.02 11.74 10.57
C ASP A 141 9.37 12.08 11.21
N LEU A 142 9.57 11.57 12.43
CA LEU A 142 10.75 11.82 13.24
C LEU A 142 12.05 11.38 12.57
N GLN A 143 12.09 10.25 11.85
CA GLN A 143 13.35 9.81 11.24
C GLN A 143 13.76 10.70 10.07
N VAL A 144 12.77 11.20 9.30
CA VAL A 144 13.03 12.19 8.25
C VAL A 144 13.56 13.49 8.88
N GLN A 145 12.92 13.97 9.94
CA GLN A 145 13.38 15.16 10.65
C GLN A 145 14.80 15.00 11.21
N LEU A 146 15.11 13.85 11.84
CA LEU A 146 16.44 13.55 12.36
C LEU A 146 17.50 13.46 11.25
N PHE A 147 17.16 12.85 10.10
CA PHE A 147 18.05 12.80 8.94
C PHE A 147 18.47 14.20 8.48
N TYR A 148 17.52 15.13 8.38
CA TYR A 148 17.78 16.50 7.99
C TYR A 148 18.42 17.35 9.11
N ALA A 149 18.07 17.10 10.37
CA ALA A 149 18.70 17.75 11.52
C ALA A 149 20.21 17.45 11.57
N ASN A 150 20.60 16.20 11.27
CA ASN A 150 22.01 15.80 11.20
C ASN A 150 22.81 16.50 10.09
N LYS A 151 22.14 17.13 9.11
CA LYS A 151 22.81 17.92 8.07
C LYS A 151 23.16 19.34 8.50
N ASN A 152 22.71 19.79 9.69
CA ASN A 152 22.98 21.13 10.24
C ASN A 152 22.66 22.27 9.25
N TYR A 153 21.55 22.15 8.52
CA TYR A 153 21.12 23.18 7.58
C TYR A 153 20.66 24.44 8.31
N SER A 154 21.08 25.61 7.81
CA SER A 154 20.71 26.93 8.32
C SER A 154 20.45 27.88 7.17
N LEU A 155 19.41 28.69 7.27
CA LEU A 155 19.11 29.76 6.32
C LEU A 155 20.12 30.92 6.39
N GLU A 156 20.81 31.06 7.52
CA GLU A 156 21.85 32.07 7.73
C GLU A 156 23.22 31.61 7.22
N ALA A 157 23.34 30.34 6.78
CA ALA A 157 24.59 29.81 6.29
C ALA A 157 25.01 30.54 5.00
N GLU A 158 26.22 31.09 5.00
CA GLU A 158 26.79 31.73 3.83
C GLU A 158 27.10 30.68 2.76
N LEU A 159 26.39 30.76 1.64
CA LEU A 159 26.62 29.93 0.47
C LEU A 159 27.62 30.60 -0.46
N GLY A 160 28.50 29.79 -1.04
CA GLY A 160 29.51 30.22 -1.99
C GLY A 160 29.90 29.12 -2.95
N CYS A 161 30.67 29.47 -3.97
CA CYS A 161 31.08 28.52 -4.98
C CYS A 161 32.37 27.80 -4.57
N CYS A 162 32.27 26.49 -4.32
CA CYS A 162 33.40 25.62 -4.09
C CYS A 162 33.91 25.07 -5.43
N LYS A 163 35.14 25.42 -5.82
CA LYS A 163 35.76 25.01 -7.08
C LYS A 163 36.96 24.10 -6.83
N VAL A 164 37.03 22.98 -7.57
CA VAL A 164 38.21 22.11 -7.61
C VAL A 164 38.72 22.05 -9.04
N ALA A 165 39.60 22.98 -9.41
CA ALA A 165 40.09 23.14 -10.78
C ALA A 165 40.82 21.88 -11.30
N THR A 166 41.56 21.18 -10.43
CA THR A 166 42.27 19.95 -10.78
C THR A 166 41.35 18.78 -11.12
N ARG A 167 40.10 18.82 -10.66
CA ARG A 167 39.07 17.80 -10.88
C ARG A 167 37.94 18.32 -11.76
N ASP A 168 38.10 19.48 -12.37
CA ASP A 168 37.12 20.07 -13.29
C ASP A 168 35.67 20.13 -12.75
N VAL A 169 35.50 20.34 -11.44
CA VAL A 169 34.18 20.38 -10.76
C VAL A 169 33.99 21.62 -9.89
N ALA A 170 32.74 22.05 -9.77
CA ALA A 170 32.32 22.97 -8.73
C ALA A 170 30.89 22.72 -8.26
N ALA A 171 30.56 23.14 -7.05
CA ALA A 171 29.19 23.21 -6.56
C ALA A 171 29.02 24.34 -5.56
N THR A 172 27.80 24.84 -5.43
CA THR A 172 27.44 25.78 -4.38
C THR A 172 27.40 25.04 -3.05
N THR A 173 28.20 25.46 -2.08
CA THR A 173 28.27 24.85 -0.74
C THR A 173 28.56 25.92 0.31
N THR A 174 28.43 25.56 1.59
CA THR A 174 29.07 26.30 2.68
C THR A 174 30.60 26.11 2.65
N GLN A 175 31.34 26.97 3.36
CA GLN A 175 32.79 26.85 3.47
C GLN A 175 33.22 25.52 4.12
N SER A 176 32.53 25.10 5.18
CA SER A 176 32.80 23.84 5.87
C SER A 176 32.51 22.61 4.99
N GLU A 177 31.42 22.64 4.23
CA GLU A 177 31.12 21.57 3.27
C GLU A 177 32.18 21.50 2.17
N CYS A 178 32.65 22.64 1.66
CA CYS A 178 33.72 22.67 0.65
C CYS A 178 34.99 21.97 1.17
N GLN A 179 35.40 22.26 2.40
CA GLN A 179 36.56 21.60 3.03
C GLN A 179 36.35 20.10 3.20
N ASN A 180 35.19 19.67 3.71
CA ASN A 180 34.89 18.26 3.96
C ASN A 180 34.74 17.45 2.66
N LEU A 181 33.92 17.91 1.71
CA LEU A 181 33.61 17.19 0.47
C LEU A 181 34.81 17.06 -0.44
N THR A 182 35.71 18.06 -0.45
CA THR A 182 36.88 18.05 -1.33
C THR A 182 38.14 17.48 -0.67
N LYS A 183 38.07 17.10 0.62
CA LYS A 183 39.21 16.76 1.47
C LYS A 183 40.26 17.89 1.53
N GLY A 184 39.79 19.14 1.61
CA GLY A 184 40.61 20.34 1.75
C GLY A 184 41.26 20.89 0.47
N VAL A 185 40.97 20.31 -0.70
CA VAL A 185 41.58 20.72 -1.99
C VAL A 185 40.80 21.85 -2.67
N GLY A 186 39.52 22.03 -2.33
CA GLY A 186 38.64 23.01 -2.97
C GLY A 186 38.92 24.45 -2.58
N GLN A 187 38.78 25.36 -3.54
CA GLN A 187 38.79 26.80 -3.34
C GLN A 187 37.36 27.32 -3.21
N TRP A 188 37.02 27.84 -2.04
CA TRP A 188 35.69 28.38 -1.76
C TRP A 188 35.65 29.90 -1.96
N HIS A 189 34.65 30.36 -2.70
CA HIS A 189 34.43 31.78 -2.99
C HIS A 189 33.09 32.23 -2.41
N ALA A 190 33.13 33.14 -1.46
CA ALA A 190 31.96 33.62 -0.72
C ALA A 190 30.97 34.39 -1.61
N GLY A 191 29.67 34.25 -1.34
CA GLY A 191 28.61 35.14 -1.85
C GLY A 191 28.22 34.97 -3.33
N VAL A 192 28.88 34.08 -4.08
CA VAL A 192 28.56 33.82 -5.50
C VAL A 192 28.17 32.36 -5.67
N MET A 193 26.98 32.12 -6.24
CA MET A 193 26.51 30.78 -6.57
C MET A 193 27.26 30.23 -7.78
N CYS A 194 27.53 28.92 -7.82
CA CYS A 194 28.27 28.34 -8.95
C CYS A 194 27.51 28.40 -10.28
N SER A 195 26.17 28.57 -10.27
CA SER A 195 25.35 28.71 -11.47
C SER A 195 25.38 30.11 -12.06
N GLU A 196 25.67 31.13 -11.26
CA GLU A 196 25.64 32.54 -11.64
C GLU A 196 27.00 33.04 -12.16
N ARG A 197 27.99 32.15 -12.23
CA ARG A 197 29.35 32.50 -12.67
C ARG A 197 29.37 32.94 -14.13
N THR A 198 30.16 33.97 -14.40
CA THR A 198 30.40 34.43 -15.78
C THR A 198 31.25 33.39 -16.55
N ALA A 199 31.15 33.37 -17.89
CA ALA A 199 31.91 32.46 -18.74
C ALA A 199 33.45 32.59 -18.56
N VAL A 200 33.93 33.72 -18.04
CA VAL A 200 35.35 33.99 -17.74
C VAL A 200 35.77 33.38 -16.39
N GLU A 201 34.84 33.22 -15.45
CA GLU A 201 35.05 32.59 -14.13
C GLU A 201 34.74 31.08 -14.13
N ALA A 202 34.05 30.61 -15.18
CA ALA A 202 33.67 29.22 -15.45
C ALA A 202 34.85 28.31 -15.82
N GLY A 203 35.96 28.41 -15.09
CA GLY A 203 37.13 27.55 -15.28
C GLY A 203 36.93 26.11 -14.77
N VAL A 204 35.69 25.60 -14.76
CA VAL A 204 35.36 24.18 -14.61
C VAL A 204 34.14 23.83 -15.48
N SER A 205 34.13 22.65 -16.07
CA SER A 205 33.07 22.19 -16.98
C SER A 205 31.85 21.59 -16.27
N HIS A 206 32.05 20.97 -15.10
CA HIS A 206 31.00 20.25 -14.39
C HIS A 206 30.53 21.00 -13.13
N VAL A 207 29.28 21.46 -13.15
CA VAL A 207 28.61 22.02 -11.96
C VAL A 207 27.74 20.95 -11.33
N LEU A 208 28.11 20.51 -10.12
CA LEU A 208 27.29 19.61 -9.32
C LEU A 208 26.10 20.39 -8.77
N ARG A 209 24.93 19.76 -8.79
CA ARG A 209 23.66 20.37 -8.37
C ARG A 209 22.86 19.42 -7.50
N PRO A 210 21.85 19.92 -6.77
CA PRO A 210 20.97 19.09 -5.96
C PRO A 210 20.31 17.97 -6.78
N CYS A 211 20.45 16.74 -6.29
CA CYS A 211 19.83 15.55 -6.82
C CYS A 211 19.02 14.84 -5.72
N CYS A 212 17.74 14.62 -5.96
CA CYS A 212 16.85 13.93 -5.03
C CYS A 212 16.80 12.43 -5.28
N VAL A 213 17.32 11.64 -4.33
CA VAL A 213 17.51 10.18 -4.43
C VAL A 213 16.87 9.44 -3.26
N GLY A 214 16.59 8.15 -3.48
CA GLY A 214 15.96 7.28 -2.46
C GLY A 214 14.48 7.56 -2.23
N LEU A 215 13.92 6.88 -1.23
CA LEU A 215 12.50 6.98 -0.82
C LEU A 215 12.28 8.01 0.30
N GLN A 216 13.28 8.18 1.17
CA GLN A 216 13.27 9.17 2.26
C GLN A 216 13.50 10.61 1.76
N GLY A 217 13.63 10.79 0.43
CA GLY A 217 13.94 12.07 -0.18
C GLY A 217 15.30 12.59 0.25
N ARG A 218 16.40 11.86 0.03
CA ARG A 218 17.75 12.35 0.33
C ARG A 218 18.21 13.32 -0.75
N CYS A 219 18.87 14.41 -0.36
CA CYS A 219 19.49 15.35 -1.28
C CYS A 219 21.01 15.19 -1.29
N GLU A 220 21.60 15.09 -2.47
CA GLU A 220 23.06 15.08 -2.66
C GLU A 220 23.46 16.00 -3.82
N LEU A 221 24.63 16.65 -3.70
CA LEU A 221 25.19 17.47 -4.78
C LEU A 221 25.94 16.58 -5.76
N LEU A 222 25.28 16.25 -6.87
CA LEU A 222 25.77 15.26 -7.82
C LEU A 222 25.96 15.86 -9.21
N SER A 223 26.73 15.18 -10.05
CA SER A 223 26.74 15.49 -11.49
C SER A 223 25.48 14.93 -12.15
N TYR A 224 25.12 15.47 -13.32
CA TYR A 224 23.94 15.01 -14.06
C TYR A 224 23.99 13.49 -14.34
N LYS A 225 25.14 12.99 -14.82
CA LYS A 225 25.35 11.55 -15.09
C LYS A 225 25.18 10.72 -13.81
N HIS A 226 25.75 11.17 -12.69
CA HIS A 226 25.62 10.48 -11.41
C HIS A 226 24.16 10.43 -10.93
N CYS A 227 23.45 11.55 -10.98
CA CYS A 227 22.05 11.62 -10.57
C CYS A 227 21.15 10.68 -11.39
N LEU A 228 21.36 10.63 -12.71
CA LEU A 228 20.64 9.72 -13.60
C LEU A 228 20.91 8.25 -13.27
N PHE A 229 22.17 7.89 -13.01
CA PHE A 229 22.54 6.53 -12.59
C PHE A 229 21.81 6.12 -11.30
N LEU A 230 21.73 7.04 -10.33
CA LEU A 230 20.97 6.84 -9.10
C LEU A 230 19.45 6.81 -9.31
N GLY A 231 18.93 7.13 -10.51
CA GLY A 231 17.49 7.26 -10.76
C GLY A 231 16.87 8.39 -9.94
N GLY A 232 17.68 9.41 -9.64
CA GLY A 232 17.27 10.61 -8.93
C GLY A 232 16.60 11.62 -9.85
N ILE A 233 16.15 12.72 -9.25
CA ILE A 233 15.63 13.88 -9.96
C ILE A 233 16.67 14.99 -9.82
N PHE A 234 17.21 15.44 -10.96
CA PHE A 234 18.28 16.43 -11.03
C PHE A 234 17.69 17.83 -11.22
N HIS A 235 18.00 18.75 -10.30
CA HIS A 235 17.53 20.14 -10.40
C HIS A 235 18.45 20.96 -11.30
N GLN A 236 18.08 21.10 -12.57
CA GLN A 236 18.89 21.84 -13.55
C GLN A 236 18.89 23.35 -13.37
N GLN A 237 17.78 23.91 -12.88
CA GLN A 237 17.56 25.36 -12.74
C GLN A 237 16.85 25.65 -11.42
N GLY A 238 17.16 26.80 -10.81
CA GLY A 238 16.61 27.24 -9.54
C GLY A 238 17.56 26.95 -8.38
N PRO A 239 17.34 25.90 -7.58
CA PRO A 239 18.15 25.63 -6.40
C PRO A 239 19.53 25.07 -6.78
N ASP A 240 20.57 25.67 -6.19
CA ASP A 240 21.96 25.23 -6.34
C ASP A 240 22.46 24.45 -5.13
N HIS A 241 21.71 24.48 -4.02
CA HIS A 241 22.07 23.77 -2.79
C HIS A 241 20.92 22.92 -2.23
N CYS A 242 21.26 21.86 -1.50
CA CYS A 242 20.26 20.98 -0.88
C CYS A 242 19.40 21.66 0.20
N MET A 243 19.88 22.76 0.78
CA MET A 243 19.09 23.62 1.68
C MET A 243 17.94 24.35 0.95
N GLN A 244 17.85 24.29 -0.37
CA GLN A 244 16.84 25.00 -1.14
C GLN A 244 15.80 24.04 -1.74
N VAL A 245 15.91 22.73 -1.48
CA VAL A 245 15.11 21.69 -2.14
C VAL A 245 14.48 20.77 -1.13
N ASN A 246 13.16 20.59 -1.23
CA ASN A 246 12.47 19.51 -0.54
C ASN A 246 12.51 18.24 -1.41
N CYS A 247 13.41 17.32 -1.12
CA CYS A 247 13.48 16.07 -1.88
C CYS A 247 12.39 15.05 -1.52
N LEU A 248 11.68 15.23 -0.40
CA LEU A 248 10.55 14.38 -0.05
C LEU A 248 9.32 14.72 -0.90
N SER A 249 9.12 15.99 -1.28
CA SER A 249 8.02 16.37 -2.17
C SER A 249 8.12 15.69 -3.54
N GLU A 250 9.33 15.36 -3.99
CA GLU A 250 9.58 14.60 -5.22
C GLU A 250 9.19 13.10 -5.10
N THR A 251 9.13 12.55 -3.88
CA THR A 251 8.61 11.20 -3.65
C THR A 251 7.09 11.24 -3.41
N CYS A 252 6.61 12.29 -2.74
CA CYS A 252 5.21 12.49 -2.40
C CYS A 252 4.44 13.36 -3.42
N GLN A 253 4.84 13.34 -4.69
CA GLN A 253 4.38 14.27 -5.74
C GLN A 253 2.85 14.28 -5.97
N PHE A 254 2.18 13.13 -5.84
CA PHE A 254 0.75 12.99 -6.18
C PHE A 254 -0.13 13.90 -5.32
N MET A 255 -0.84 14.82 -5.98
CA MET A 255 -1.70 15.85 -5.36
C MET A 255 -0.96 16.83 -4.43
N GLY A 256 0.37 16.94 -4.59
CA GLY A 256 1.20 18.02 -4.07
C GLY A 256 1.64 17.87 -2.61
N MET A 257 2.91 18.15 -2.37
CA MET A 257 3.52 18.40 -1.06
C MET A 257 4.37 19.66 -1.21
N GLN A 258 4.19 20.63 -0.33
CA GLN A 258 4.95 21.89 -0.37
C GLN A 258 6.12 21.84 0.63
N GLY A 259 7.17 22.62 0.37
CA GLY A 259 8.26 22.82 1.32
C GLY A 259 7.90 23.89 2.35
N SER A 260 8.40 23.75 3.58
CA SER A 260 8.21 24.74 4.64
C SER A 260 8.88 26.06 4.26
N LYS A 261 8.18 27.17 4.54
CA LYS A 261 8.74 28.52 4.34
C LYS A 261 9.95 28.80 5.24
N GLU A 262 9.94 28.24 6.45
CA GLU A 262 11.03 28.41 7.43
C GLU A 262 12.18 27.44 7.16
N GLN A 263 11.89 26.26 6.61
CA GLN A 263 12.87 25.21 6.33
C GLN A 263 12.58 24.61 4.95
N PRO A 264 13.07 25.21 3.85
CA PRO A 264 12.73 24.80 2.49
C PRO A 264 13.05 23.34 2.14
N TRP A 265 13.99 22.72 2.87
CA TRP A 265 14.37 21.32 2.71
C TRP A 265 13.41 20.33 3.39
N LEU A 266 12.50 20.81 4.24
CA LEU A 266 11.49 20.01 4.94
C LEU A 266 10.09 20.23 4.36
N PRO A 267 9.19 19.24 4.45
CA PRO A 267 7.80 19.40 4.03
C PRO A 267 7.01 20.29 4.98
N GLU A 268 6.13 21.13 4.42
CA GLU A 268 5.10 21.87 5.16
C GLU A 268 3.88 20.95 5.36
N ALA A 269 3.67 20.47 6.59
CA ALA A 269 2.50 19.70 7.02
C ALA A 269 2.07 18.55 6.06
N PRO A 270 2.85 17.45 5.98
CA PRO A 270 2.45 16.23 5.24
C PRO A 270 1.07 15.71 5.71
N ASN A 271 0.08 15.71 4.82
CA ASN A 271 -1.32 15.44 5.15
C ASN A 271 -2.05 14.60 4.08
N GLN A 272 -1.34 13.75 3.34
CA GLN A 272 -1.89 13.01 2.20
C GLN A 272 -2.71 11.77 2.61
N TRP A 273 -3.71 11.94 3.49
CA TRP A 273 -4.52 10.87 4.06
C TRP A 273 -5.34 10.09 3.03
N TRP A 274 -5.66 10.70 1.88
CA TRP A 274 -6.35 10.05 0.76
C TRP A 274 -5.58 8.85 0.20
N ARG A 275 -4.27 8.75 0.47
CA ARG A 275 -3.45 7.58 0.14
C ARG A 275 -4.04 6.28 0.68
N LEU A 276 -4.68 6.30 1.86
CA LEU A 276 -5.31 5.11 2.45
C LEU A 276 -6.43 4.53 1.57
N LEU A 277 -7.23 5.41 0.95
CA LEU A 277 -8.32 4.98 0.07
C LEU A 277 -7.79 4.65 -1.33
N LEU A 278 -6.93 5.52 -1.88
CA LEU A 278 -6.40 5.35 -3.22
C LEU A 278 -5.56 4.07 -3.35
N SER A 279 -4.82 3.71 -2.30
CA SER A 279 -3.97 2.52 -2.30
C SER A 279 -4.74 1.21 -2.40
N LEU A 280 -6.05 1.18 -2.10
CA LEU A 280 -6.91 0.01 -2.36
C LEU A 280 -7.02 -0.34 -3.85
N CYS A 281 -6.80 0.66 -4.72
CA CYS A 281 -6.81 0.49 -6.17
C CYS A 281 -5.44 0.15 -6.74
N LEU A 282 -4.37 0.49 -6.01
CA LEU A 282 -2.98 0.31 -6.46
C LEU A 282 -2.50 -1.11 -6.24
N HIS A 283 -1.58 -1.59 -7.08
CA HIS A 283 -1.03 -2.94 -6.99
C HIS A 283 0.47 -2.94 -7.24
N GLN A 284 1.17 -3.89 -6.61
CA GLN A 284 2.64 -4.00 -6.74
C GLN A 284 3.10 -4.49 -8.11
N GLY A 285 2.28 -5.26 -8.83
CA GLY A 285 2.66 -5.85 -10.12
C GLY A 285 1.56 -6.74 -10.71
N ILE A 286 1.84 -7.31 -11.89
CA ILE A 286 0.89 -8.13 -12.68
C ILE A 286 0.43 -9.34 -11.87
N ILE A 287 1.35 -10.09 -11.26
CA ILE A 287 1.01 -11.29 -10.48
C ILE A 287 0.12 -10.90 -9.29
N HIS A 288 0.43 -9.77 -8.65
CA HIS A 288 -0.33 -9.27 -7.51
C HIS A 288 -1.77 -8.90 -7.90
N VAL A 289 -1.97 -8.18 -9.02
CA VAL A 289 -3.31 -7.87 -9.55
C VAL A 289 -4.09 -9.14 -9.84
N LEU A 290 -3.47 -10.12 -10.51
CA LEU A 290 -4.14 -11.37 -10.87
C LEU A 290 -4.60 -12.15 -9.64
N VAL A 291 -3.72 -12.33 -8.64
CA VAL A 291 -4.05 -13.04 -7.40
C VAL A 291 -5.16 -12.31 -6.63
N VAL A 292 -5.09 -10.97 -6.55
CA VAL A 292 -6.09 -10.16 -5.86
C VAL A 292 -7.44 -10.23 -6.58
N ALA A 293 -7.49 -10.02 -7.89
CA ALA A 293 -8.73 -10.06 -8.67
C ALA A 293 -9.40 -11.44 -8.60
N VAL A 294 -8.63 -12.52 -8.77
CA VAL A 294 -9.15 -13.90 -8.64
C VAL A 294 -9.70 -14.12 -7.23
N SER A 295 -8.99 -13.70 -6.19
CA SER A 295 -9.44 -13.84 -4.80
C SER A 295 -10.69 -13.01 -4.51
N GLN A 296 -10.78 -11.79 -5.02
CA GLN A 296 -11.96 -10.94 -4.90
C GLN A 296 -13.16 -11.55 -5.59
N TRP A 297 -13.00 -12.07 -6.80
CA TRP A 297 -14.09 -12.71 -7.55
C TRP A 297 -14.75 -13.83 -6.75
N PHE A 298 -13.95 -14.71 -6.12
CA PHE A 298 -14.48 -15.80 -5.31
C PHE A 298 -15.14 -15.33 -4.01
N MET A 299 -14.49 -14.42 -3.27
CA MET A 299 -14.93 -14.05 -1.93
C MET A 299 -16.06 -13.01 -1.94
N ILE A 300 -15.91 -11.96 -2.74
CA ILE A 300 -16.83 -10.82 -2.79
C ILE A 300 -18.06 -11.17 -3.62
N GLY A 301 -17.89 -11.87 -4.73
CA GLY A 301 -18.99 -12.13 -5.68
C GLY A 301 -20.16 -12.90 -5.06
N GLN A 302 -19.89 -13.80 -4.11
CA GLN A 302 -20.94 -14.54 -3.39
C GLN A 302 -21.65 -13.66 -2.35
N ILE A 303 -20.87 -12.93 -1.54
CA ILE A 303 -21.40 -12.08 -0.46
C ILE A 303 -22.18 -10.89 -1.02
N GLU A 304 -21.74 -10.34 -2.15
CA GLU A 304 -22.42 -9.22 -2.81
C GLU A 304 -23.84 -9.59 -3.27
N ARG A 305 -24.02 -10.80 -3.81
CA ARG A 305 -25.34 -11.29 -4.24
C ARG A 305 -26.30 -11.47 -3.07
N THR A 306 -25.81 -11.85 -1.90
CA THR A 306 -26.65 -12.11 -0.72
C THR A 306 -26.87 -10.87 0.15
N ALA A 307 -25.83 -10.05 0.36
CA ALA A 307 -25.84 -8.91 1.26
C ALA A 307 -26.16 -7.56 0.56
N GLY A 308 -25.94 -7.49 -0.76
CA GLY A 308 -26.03 -6.29 -1.58
C GLY A 308 -24.72 -5.50 -1.65
N TRP A 309 -24.49 -4.84 -2.79
CA TRP A 309 -23.26 -4.14 -3.13
C TRP A 309 -22.81 -3.09 -2.11
N LEU A 310 -23.75 -2.27 -1.59
CA LEU A 310 -23.41 -1.16 -0.70
C LEU A 310 -22.81 -1.65 0.62
N ARG A 311 -23.35 -2.74 1.19
CA ARG A 311 -22.87 -3.31 2.44
C ARG A 311 -21.47 -3.89 2.28
N VAL A 312 -21.26 -4.61 1.17
CA VAL A 312 -19.97 -5.19 0.83
C VAL A 312 -18.93 -4.10 0.56
N ALA A 313 -19.29 -3.03 -0.15
CA ALA A 313 -18.42 -1.88 -0.38
C ALA A 313 -17.98 -1.22 0.95
N ILE A 314 -18.90 -1.01 1.90
CA ILE A 314 -18.58 -0.44 3.23
C ILE A 314 -17.59 -1.34 3.97
N ILE A 315 -17.86 -2.65 4.04
CA ILE A 315 -16.98 -3.61 4.72
C ILE A 315 -15.60 -3.63 4.06
N TYR A 316 -15.55 -3.71 2.72
CA TYR A 316 -14.31 -3.76 1.96
C TYR A 316 -13.44 -2.52 2.21
N ILE A 317 -14.04 -1.32 2.16
CA ILE A 317 -13.33 -0.06 2.38
C ILE A 317 -12.84 0.05 3.83
N LEU A 318 -13.67 -0.29 4.82
CA LEU A 318 -13.27 -0.26 6.23
C LEU A 318 -12.13 -1.25 6.51
N ALA A 319 -12.26 -2.50 6.07
CA ALA A 319 -11.21 -3.51 6.25
C ALA A 319 -9.91 -3.11 5.55
N GLY A 320 -9.99 -2.63 4.31
CA GLY A 320 -8.83 -2.21 3.54
C GLY A 320 -8.12 -0.99 4.11
N THR A 321 -8.85 0.08 4.44
CA THR A 321 -8.25 1.29 5.03
C THR A 321 -7.69 1.04 6.41
N GLY A 322 -8.38 0.24 7.22
CA GLY A 322 -7.91 -0.19 8.53
C GLY A 322 -6.64 -1.02 8.46
N ALA A 323 -6.55 -1.93 7.48
CA ALA A 323 -5.34 -2.69 7.20
C ALA A 323 -4.17 -1.78 6.83
N LEU A 324 -4.38 -0.90 5.84
CA LEU A 324 -3.35 0.02 5.38
C LEU A 324 -2.89 1.01 6.46
N LEU A 325 -3.80 1.45 7.34
CA LEU A 325 -3.45 2.30 8.48
C LEU A 325 -2.59 1.55 9.51
N ALA A 326 -2.91 0.28 9.79
CA ALA A 326 -2.10 -0.56 10.66
C ALA A 326 -0.70 -0.75 10.06
N SER A 327 -0.60 -1.08 8.77
CA SER A 327 0.68 -1.21 8.08
C SER A 327 1.49 0.08 8.12
N ALA A 328 0.88 1.23 7.79
CA ALA A 328 1.53 2.54 7.87
C ALA A 328 2.05 2.87 9.28
N THR A 329 1.38 2.36 10.32
CA THR A 329 1.77 2.56 11.72
C THR A 329 2.98 1.71 12.09
N PHE A 330 2.99 0.43 11.71
CA PHE A 330 4.01 -0.52 12.17
C PHE A 330 5.19 -0.69 11.20
N THR A 331 5.05 -0.31 9.93
CA THR A 331 6.10 -0.38 8.89
C THR A 331 6.22 0.93 8.07
N PRO A 332 6.56 2.07 8.71
CA PRO A 332 6.39 3.40 8.14
C PRO A 332 7.20 3.73 6.87
N PHE A 333 8.32 3.03 6.63
CA PHE A 333 9.20 3.25 5.46
C PHE A 333 9.03 2.21 4.35
N VAL A 334 7.96 1.42 4.41
CA VAL A 334 7.63 0.44 3.38
C VAL A 334 6.43 0.95 2.58
N CYS A 335 6.53 0.89 1.25
CA CYS A 335 5.41 1.17 0.37
C CYS A 335 4.35 0.07 0.50
N SER A 336 3.13 0.41 0.92
CA SER A 336 2.00 -0.54 0.97
C SER A 336 0.91 -0.16 -0.03
N VAL A 337 0.37 -1.16 -0.72
CA VAL A 337 -0.68 -1.04 -1.75
C VAL A 337 -1.56 -2.29 -1.75
N GLY A 338 -2.74 -2.18 -2.34
CA GLY A 338 -3.59 -3.31 -2.68
C GLY A 338 -4.77 -3.55 -1.75
N GLY A 339 -5.63 -4.46 -2.20
CA GLY A 339 -6.81 -4.91 -1.48
C GLY A 339 -6.60 -6.14 -0.60
N VAL A 340 -5.37 -6.61 -0.37
CA VAL A 340 -5.12 -7.88 0.35
C VAL A 340 -5.70 -7.86 1.77
N GLY A 341 -5.55 -6.75 2.49
CA GLY A 341 -6.19 -6.57 3.81
C GLY A 341 -7.72 -6.56 3.73
N ALA A 342 -8.28 -5.98 2.66
CA ALA A 342 -9.72 -6.01 2.43
C ALA A 342 -10.23 -7.43 2.11
N ILE A 343 -9.51 -8.21 1.30
CA ILE A 343 -9.79 -9.62 1.02
C ILE A 343 -9.76 -10.44 2.32
N CYS A 344 -8.76 -10.23 3.19
CA CYS A 344 -8.70 -10.86 4.51
C CYS A 344 -9.92 -10.47 5.37
N GLY A 345 -10.37 -9.21 5.26
CA GLY A 345 -11.62 -8.77 5.89
C GLY A 345 -12.85 -9.50 5.35
N MET A 346 -12.95 -9.72 4.04
CA MET A 346 -14.04 -10.50 3.44
C MET A 346 -14.00 -11.98 3.86
N LEU A 347 -12.80 -12.55 4.02
CA LEU A 347 -12.63 -13.89 4.59
C LEU A 347 -13.15 -13.96 6.05
N ALA A 348 -12.92 -12.90 6.83
CA ALA A 348 -13.46 -12.79 8.17
C ALA A 348 -14.99 -12.70 8.18
N VAL A 349 -15.59 -12.03 7.19
CA VAL A 349 -17.04 -11.99 7.01
C VAL A 349 -17.61 -13.39 6.78
N VAL A 350 -17.00 -14.20 5.90
CA VAL A 350 -17.43 -15.59 5.68
C VAL A 350 -17.37 -16.41 6.98
N LEU A 351 -16.31 -16.22 7.78
CA LEU A 351 -16.20 -16.86 9.09
C LEU A 351 -17.34 -16.40 10.03
N VAL A 352 -17.61 -15.10 10.09
CA VAL A 352 -18.68 -14.53 10.92
C VAL A 352 -20.06 -15.07 10.50
N GLU A 353 -20.31 -15.22 9.20
CA GLU A 353 -21.53 -15.85 8.69
C GLU A 353 -21.63 -17.32 9.11
N LEU A 354 -20.55 -18.11 8.96
CA LEU A 354 -20.53 -19.50 9.38
C LEU A 354 -20.85 -19.65 10.89
N LEU A 355 -20.26 -18.79 11.73
CA LEU A 355 -20.49 -18.82 13.17
C LEU A 355 -21.93 -18.44 13.54
N GLN A 356 -22.53 -17.48 12.83
CA GLN A 356 -23.92 -17.07 13.09
C GLN A 356 -24.94 -18.10 12.59
N PHE A 357 -24.63 -18.80 11.51
CA PHE A 357 -25.49 -19.86 10.94
C PHE A 357 -25.11 -21.27 11.40
N TRP A 358 -24.35 -21.40 12.48
CA TRP A 358 -23.81 -22.67 12.98
C TRP A 358 -24.85 -23.79 13.11
N SER A 359 -26.07 -23.46 13.55
CA SER A 359 -27.16 -24.43 13.74
C SER A 359 -27.88 -24.83 12.45
N ILE A 360 -27.71 -24.06 11.37
CA ILE A 360 -28.37 -24.29 10.07
C ILE A 360 -27.46 -25.10 9.15
N VAL A 361 -26.15 -24.93 9.27
CA VAL A 361 -25.15 -25.65 8.46
C VAL A 361 -25.10 -27.12 8.88
N LYS A 362 -25.20 -28.05 7.91
CA LYS A 362 -25.22 -29.50 8.18
C LYS A 362 -23.96 -30.02 8.89
N LYS A 363 -22.77 -29.50 8.53
CA LYS A 363 -21.46 -29.95 9.05
C LYS A 363 -20.56 -28.75 9.41
N PRO A 364 -20.92 -27.96 10.44
CA PRO A 364 -20.28 -26.67 10.71
C PRO A 364 -18.80 -26.79 11.11
N LEU A 365 -18.44 -27.83 11.87
CA LEU A 365 -17.05 -28.10 12.26
C LEU A 365 -16.14 -28.39 11.07
N ARG A 366 -16.66 -29.04 10.02
CA ARG A 366 -15.88 -29.35 8.81
C ARG A 366 -15.62 -28.07 8.01
N GLU A 367 -16.64 -27.23 7.86
CA GLU A 367 -16.47 -25.95 7.16
C GLU A 367 -15.59 -24.98 7.96
N LEU A 368 -15.70 -24.98 9.29
CA LEU A 368 -14.81 -24.21 10.17
C LEU A 368 -13.36 -24.66 10.01
N ALA A 369 -13.10 -25.99 9.99
CA ALA A 369 -11.76 -26.52 9.82
C ALA A 369 -11.16 -26.13 8.46
N LYS A 370 -11.94 -26.16 7.38
CA LYS A 370 -11.50 -25.72 6.04
C LYS A 370 -11.16 -24.22 6.02
N LEU A 371 -12.06 -23.37 6.51
CA LEU A 371 -11.83 -21.91 6.57
C LEU A 371 -10.63 -21.58 7.46
N SER A 372 -10.50 -22.23 8.61
CA SER A 372 -9.37 -22.04 9.51
C SER A 372 -8.06 -22.45 8.86
N ALA A 373 -8.03 -23.57 8.14
CA ALA A 373 -6.86 -24.00 7.37
C ALA A 373 -6.48 -22.98 6.28
N ALA A 374 -7.45 -22.42 5.56
CA ALA A 374 -7.21 -21.38 4.57
C ALA A 374 -6.67 -20.08 5.21
N ILE A 375 -7.22 -19.66 6.35
CA ILE A 375 -6.73 -18.49 7.10
C ILE A 375 -5.30 -18.70 7.57
N LEU A 376 -4.99 -19.86 8.18
CA LEU A 376 -3.64 -20.18 8.64
C LEU A 376 -2.64 -20.25 7.48
N PHE A 377 -3.05 -20.80 6.34
CA PHE A 377 -2.21 -20.82 5.14
C PHE A 377 -1.92 -19.41 4.62
N LEU A 378 -2.93 -18.52 4.58
CA LEU A 378 -2.73 -17.12 4.19
C LEU A 378 -1.82 -16.37 5.15
N LEU A 379 -2.00 -16.55 6.47
CA LEU A 379 -1.12 -15.94 7.46
C LEU A 379 0.32 -16.47 7.37
N PHE A 380 0.49 -17.76 7.06
CA PHE A 380 1.81 -18.34 6.78
C PHE A 380 2.42 -17.74 5.51
N LEU A 381 1.67 -17.57 4.43
CA LEU A 381 2.17 -16.85 3.25
C LEU A 381 2.53 -15.40 3.62
N GLY A 382 1.78 -14.76 4.50
CA GLY A 382 2.04 -13.41 4.99
C GLY A 382 3.40 -13.22 5.68
N THR A 383 4.07 -14.29 6.14
CA THR A 383 5.38 -14.19 6.80
C THR A 383 6.55 -14.05 5.81
N PHE A 384 6.31 -14.28 4.52
CA PHE A 384 7.31 -14.11 3.47
C PHE A 384 7.63 -12.63 3.23
N PRO A 385 8.85 -12.31 2.76
CA PRO A 385 9.19 -10.94 2.39
C PRO A 385 8.21 -10.41 1.33
N TYR A 386 7.97 -9.10 1.34
CA TYR A 386 7.05 -8.38 0.45
C TYR A 386 5.55 -8.57 0.72
N LEU A 387 5.17 -9.45 1.66
CA LEU A 387 3.80 -9.58 2.16
C LEU A 387 3.65 -8.86 3.50
N ASP A 388 2.41 -8.48 3.81
CA ASP A 388 2.09 -7.57 4.92
C ASP A 388 1.14 -8.26 5.89
N VAL A 389 1.70 -9.12 6.76
CA VAL A 389 0.91 -9.88 7.74
C VAL A 389 0.21 -8.98 8.74
N ILE A 390 0.78 -7.82 9.09
CA ILE A 390 0.13 -6.82 9.95
C ILE A 390 -1.15 -6.31 9.28
N GLY A 391 -1.07 -5.93 8.01
CA GLY A 391 -2.23 -5.55 7.20
C GLY A 391 -3.26 -6.67 7.08
N MET A 392 -2.82 -7.92 6.90
CA MET A 392 -3.72 -9.08 6.80
C MET A 392 -4.49 -9.34 8.09
N ILE A 393 -3.81 -9.35 9.25
CA ILE A 393 -4.43 -9.58 10.56
C ILE A 393 -5.40 -8.44 10.90
N SER A 394 -4.96 -7.19 10.75
CA SER A 394 -5.79 -6.03 11.06
C SER A 394 -7.02 -5.94 10.13
N GLY A 395 -6.84 -6.20 8.83
CA GLY A 395 -7.94 -6.30 7.87
C GLY A 395 -8.94 -7.39 8.23
N PHE A 396 -8.47 -8.56 8.67
CA PHE A 396 -9.33 -9.65 9.15
C PHE A 396 -10.17 -9.23 10.38
N VAL A 397 -9.54 -8.65 11.40
CA VAL A 397 -10.25 -8.21 12.62
C VAL A 397 -11.26 -7.11 12.31
N ILE A 398 -10.87 -6.10 11.54
CA ILE A 398 -11.74 -4.97 11.15
C ILE A 398 -12.88 -5.46 10.26
N GLY A 399 -12.61 -6.40 9.34
CA GLY A 399 -13.64 -7.05 8.52
C GLY A 399 -14.63 -7.87 9.34
N ALA A 400 -14.18 -8.62 10.35
CA ALA A 400 -15.06 -9.36 11.26
C ALA A 400 -16.02 -8.42 12.00
N LEU A 401 -15.48 -7.34 12.59
CA LEU A 401 -16.28 -6.32 13.29
C LEU A 401 -17.26 -5.63 12.33
N SER A 402 -16.80 -5.24 11.15
CA SER A 402 -17.64 -4.59 10.13
C SER A 402 -18.74 -5.51 9.61
N GLY A 403 -18.45 -6.80 9.39
CA GLY A 403 -19.43 -7.81 9.01
C GLY A 403 -20.51 -7.99 10.07
N VAL A 404 -20.12 -8.05 11.35
CA VAL A 404 -21.08 -8.07 12.46
C VAL A 404 -21.93 -6.80 12.50
N ILE A 405 -21.41 -5.63 12.16
CA ILE A 405 -22.21 -4.39 12.21
C ILE A 405 -23.17 -4.27 11.03
N VAL A 406 -22.69 -4.56 9.82
CA VAL A 406 -23.37 -4.16 8.58
C VAL A 406 -24.28 -5.24 8.01
N LEU A 407 -23.96 -6.53 8.18
CA LEU A 407 -24.73 -7.60 7.57
C LEU A 407 -26.09 -7.82 8.26
N PRO A 408 -27.18 -8.02 7.49
CA PRO A 408 -28.49 -8.33 8.04
C PRO A 408 -28.57 -9.80 8.44
N TYR A 409 -28.91 -10.08 9.69
CA TYR A 409 -29.17 -11.45 10.15
C TYR A 409 -30.57 -11.56 10.69
N ILE A 410 -31.28 -12.59 10.23
CA ILE A 410 -32.67 -12.85 10.62
C ILE A 410 -32.64 -13.63 11.95
N THR A 411 -33.09 -12.98 13.03
CA THR A 411 -33.26 -13.64 14.34
C THR A 411 -34.72 -14.00 14.57
N PHE A 412 -35.01 -15.26 14.91
CA PHE A 412 -36.40 -15.71 15.14
C PHE A 412 -36.88 -15.52 16.58
N ARG A 413 -35.97 -15.53 17.58
CA ARG A 413 -36.32 -15.44 19.01
C ARG A 413 -35.95 -14.08 19.61
N LYS A 414 -36.83 -13.48 20.43
CA LYS A 414 -36.60 -12.16 21.08
C LYS A 414 -35.25 -12.05 21.83
N TRP A 415 -34.86 -13.11 22.56
CA TRP A 415 -33.55 -13.14 23.24
C TRP A 415 -32.36 -13.10 22.26
N GLN A 416 -32.48 -13.76 21.10
CA GLN A 416 -31.46 -13.70 20.06
C GLN A 416 -31.39 -12.30 19.43
N THR A 417 -32.53 -11.61 19.29
CA THR A 417 -32.58 -10.22 18.85
C THR A 417 -31.84 -9.30 19.83
N HIS A 418 -32.10 -9.41 21.13
CA HIS A 418 -31.38 -8.63 22.14
C HIS A 418 -29.87 -8.93 22.14
N ALA A 419 -29.48 -10.20 22.11
CA ALA A 419 -28.07 -10.60 22.03
C ALA A 419 -27.38 -10.04 20.77
N ARG A 420 -28.08 -10.04 19.63
CA ARG A 420 -27.60 -9.47 18.37
C ARG A 420 -27.40 -7.96 18.45
N VAL A 421 -28.33 -7.23 19.04
CA VAL A 421 -28.20 -5.77 19.22
C VAL A 421 -27.01 -5.45 20.12
N VAL A 422 -26.85 -6.18 21.23
CA VAL A 422 -25.69 -6.02 22.12
C VAL A 422 -24.38 -6.29 21.36
N LEU A 423 -24.33 -7.37 20.58
CA LEU A 423 -23.16 -7.72 19.77
C LEU A 423 -22.82 -6.62 18.75
N VAL A 424 -23.80 -6.06 18.04
CA VAL A 424 -23.61 -4.94 17.10
C VAL A 424 -23.06 -3.71 17.80
N ILE A 425 -23.62 -3.33 18.96
CA ILE A 425 -23.15 -2.16 19.73
C ILE A 425 -21.71 -2.36 20.20
N VAL A 426 -21.40 -3.53 20.76
CA VAL A 426 -20.03 -3.85 21.21
C VAL A 426 -19.06 -3.83 20.03
N SER A 427 -19.40 -4.46 18.91
CA SER A 427 -18.56 -4.45 17.71
C SER A 427 -18.35 -3.05 17.16
N PHE A 428 -19.36 -2.19 17.17
CA PHE A 428 -19.24 -0.81 16.75
C PHE A 428 -18.28 0.00 17.65
N VAL A 429 -18.42 -0.14 18.98
CA VAL A 429 -17.51 0.51 19.94
C VAL A 429 -16.08 0.02 19.75
N LEU A 430 -15.87 -1.29 19.59
CA LEU A 430 -14.55 -1.88 19.34
C LEU A 430 -13.93 -1.39 18.03
N LEU A 431 -14.73 -1.31 16.95
CA LEU A 431 -14.28 -0.81 15.65
C LEU A 431 -13.81 0.65 15.75
N CYS A 432 -14.62 1.52 16.37
CA CYS A 432 -14.25 2.92 16.60
C CYS A 432 -12.99 3.04 17.46
N ALA A 433 -12.89 2.25 18.54
CA ALA A 433 -11.71 2.24 19.40
C ALA A 433 -10.46 1.79 18.64
N MET A 434 -10.55 0.77 17.78
CA MET A 434 -9.43 0.30 16.96
C MET A 434 -8.95 1.38 15.98
N PHE A 435 -9.85 2.01 15.22
CA PHE A 435 -9.46 3.10 14.32
C PHE A 435 -8.86 4.30 15.06
N PHE A 436 -9.43 4.67 16.21
CA PHE A 436 -8.89 5.74 17.05
C PHE A 436 -7.50 5.40 17.57
N LEU A 437 -7.29 4.19 18.11
CA LEU A 437 -6.00 3.75 18.62
C LEU A 437 -4.97 3.67 17.49
N LEU A 438 -5.30 3.09 16.34
CA LEU A 438 -4.40 3.04 15.18
C LEU A 438 -4.05 4.44 14.68
N GLY A 439 -5.02 5.35 14.56
CA GLY A 439 -4.75 6.75 14.19
C GLY A 439 -3.91 7.50 15.22
N TYR A 440 -4.16 7.29 16.51
CA TYR A 440 -3.38 7.88 17.59
C TYR A 440 -1.93 7.37 17.56
N MET A 441 -1.74 6.05 17.45
CA MET A 441 -0.43 5.42 17.31
C MET A 441 0.28 5.93 16.04
N PHE A 442 -0.43 5.98 14.92
CA PHE A 442 0.07 6.50 13.66
C PHE A 442 0.58 7.94 13.79
N VAL A 443 -0.04 8.81 14.59
CA VAL A 443 0.46 10.19 14.73
C VAL A 443 1.54 10.30 15.82
N ARG A 444 1.36 9.63 16.95
CA ARG A 444 2.11 9.89 18.19
C ARG A 444 3.25 8.91 18.46
N VAL A 445 3.15 7.68 17.96
CA VAL A 445 4.14 6.63 18.17
C VAL A 445 4.86 6.40 16.86
N GLN A 446 6.00 7.08 16.70
CA GLN A 446 6.68 7.17 15.40
C GLN A 446 7.83 6.19 15.23
N SER A 447 8.40 5.67 16.32
CA SER A 447 9.48 4.68 16.27
C SER A 447 9.26 3.57 17.30
N PHE A 448 9.52 2.33 16.87
CA PHE A 448 9.58 1.14 17.72
C PHE A 448 11.04 0.70 17.92
N GLU A 449 11.98 1.65 17.97
CA GLU A 449 13.44 1.41 18.01
C GLU A 449 13.88 0.52 19.19
N ASN A 450 13.07 0.46 20.26
CA ASN A 450 13.36 -0.36 21.44
C ASN A 450 12.74 -1.77 21.39
N CYS A 451 12.14 -2.19 20.28
CA CYS A 451 11.49 -3.49 20.17
C CYS A 451 12.29 -4.46 19.31
N ALA A 452 13.20 -5.21 19.95
CA ALA A 452 14.02 -6.23 19.29
C ALA A 452 13.18 -7.31 18.55
N GLY A 453 11.96 -7.58 19.03
CA GLY A 453 11.04 -8.55 18.42
C GLY A 453 10.16 -7.99 17.31
N CYS A 454 10.01 -6.66 17.19
CA CYS A 454 9.02 -6.06 16.28
C CYS A 454 9.42 -6.18 14.81
N LYS A 455 10.73 -6.25 14.50
CA LYS A 455 11.23 -6.50 13.14
C LYS A 455 10.72 -7.85 12.59
N PHE A 456 10.47 -8.82 13.46
CA PHE A 456 10.02 -10.17 13.09
C PHE A 456 8.52 -10.34 13.01
N ILE A 457 7.74 -9.34 13.43
CA ILE A 457 6.27 -9.41 13.39
C ILE A 457 5.79 -9.43 11.94
N ASN A 458 6.41 -8.63 11.07
CA ASN A 458 5.96 -8.53 9.67
C ASN A 458 6.69 -9.50 8.72
N CYS A 459 7.86 -10.01 9.08
CA CYS A 459 8.66 -10.87 8.22
C CYS A 459 9.52 -11.80 9.07
N ILE A 460 9.43 -13.11 8.84
CA ILE A 460 10.24 -14.11 9.56
C ILE A 460 11.47 -14.46 8.71
N PRO A 461 12.70 -14.31 9.24
CA PRO A 461 13.93 -14.58 8.49
C PRO A 461 14.13 -16.09 8.36
N TYR A 462 13.51 -16.70 7.35
CA TYR A 462 13.74 -18.11 7.02
C TYR A 462 15.17 -18.36 6.48
N THR A 463 15.82 -17.32 5.97
CA THR A 463 17.25 -17.31 5.58
C THR A 463 17.94 -16.06 6.12
N GLU A 464 19.27 -16.07 6.18
CA GLU A 464 20.08 -14.93 6.68
C GLU A 464 19.94 -13.63 5.85
N THR A 465 19.40 -13.72 4.64
CA THR A 465 19.21 -12.59 3.71
C THR A 465 17.77 -12.11 3.65
N MET A 466 16.83 -12.86 4.22
CA MET A 466 15.42 -12.50 4.25
C MET A 466 15.12 -11.50 5.38
N CYS A 467 14.23 -10.54 5.11
CA CYS A 467 13.72 -9.57 6.09
C CYS A 467 14.69 -8.48 6.58
N ASP A 468 15.85 -8.29 5.93
CA ASP A 468 16.79 -7.21 6.27
C ASP A 468 16.83 -6.09 5.21
N PRO A 469 16.02 -5.02 5.37
CA PRO A 469 16.01 -3.90 4.42
C PRO A 469 17.26 -3.01 4.52
N GLU A 470 17.98 -3.01 5.64
CA GLU A 470 19.16 -2.14 5.87
C GLU A 470 20.38 -2.57 5.06
N ARG A 471 20.51 -3.87 4.74
CA ARG A 471 21.63 -4.43 3.98
C ARG A 471 21.72 -3.91 2.53
N TRP A 472 20.64 -3.32 2.01
CA TRP A 472 20.51 -2.90 0.61
C TRP A 472 20.28 -1.40 0.43
N GLN A 473 20.21 -0.65 1.54
CA GLN A 473 20.08 0.81 1.55
C GLN A 473 21.43 1.53 1.79
N GLN A 474 22.44 0.78 2.23
CA GLN A 474 23.86 1.16 2.19
C GLN A 474 24.43 0.94 0.80
#